data_AF-A0A1Z8SIM9-F1
#
_entry.id   AF-A0A1Z8SIM9-F1
#
_cell.length_a   1.000
_cell.length_b   1.000
_cell.length_c   1.000
_cell.angle_alpha   90.00
_cell.angle_beta   90.00
_cell.angle_gamma   90.00
#
_symmetry.space_group_name_H-M   'P 1'
#
loop_
_entity.id
_entity.type
_entity.pdbx_description
1 polymer ?
#
loop_
_entity_poly.entity_id
_entity_poly.type
_entity_poly.pdbx_seq_one_letter_code
_entity_poly.pdbx_strand_id
1 'polypeptide(L)'
;MIHIDDNEIGNVTAEQLDQEKNSCMEQLSGDQAFDLIIDCTNSLLDLMVLENIKAIIDSKGRTLVVLVLKSDLDSLAMDWNVVPTQEEAQDFISFERMQRDLGF
;
A
#
# COMPACT_ATOMS: atom_id res chain seq x y z
N MET A 1 0.01 9.25 10.30
CA MET A 1 -1.27 8.53 10.45
C MET A 1 -1.74 8.19 9.04
N ILE A 2 -2.46 7.08 8.81
CA ILE A 2 -2.89 6.73 7.45
C ILE A 2 -4.09 7.62 7.06
N HIS A 3 -3.97 8.30 5.92
CA HIS A 3 -5.05 9.14 5.40
C HIS A 3 -5.92 8.33 4.46
N ILE A 4 -7.11 7.95 4.92
CA ILE A 4 -8.08 7.19 4.12
C ILE A 4 -9.00 8.19 3.41
N ASP A 5 -9.08 8.09 2.08
CA ASP A 5 -9.97 8.91 1.26
C ASP A 5 -11.39 8.32 1.13
N ASP A 6 -12.27 9.06 0.44
CA ASP A 6 -13.66 8.66 0.19
C ASP A 6 -13.78 7.38 -0.65
N ASN A 7 -12.71 6.98 -1.35
CA ASN A 7 -12.66 5.77 -2.16
C ASN A 7 -12.15 4.55 -1.37
N GLU A 8 -12.04 4.65 -0.04
CA GLU A 8 -11.44 3.64 0.82
C GLU A 8 -9.99 3.31 0.42
N ILE A 9 -9.23 4.32 0.01
CA ILE A 9 -7.79 4.20 -0.27
C ILE A 9 -7.02 4.96 0.81
N GLY A 10 -6.28 4.20 1.61
CA GLY A 10 -5.32 4.71 2.57
C GLY A 10 -4.04 5.18 1.88
N ASN A 11 -3.57 6.37 2.25
CA ASN A 11 -2.33 6.94 1.75
C ASN A 11 -1.42 7.27 2.94
N VAL A 12 -0.15 6.87 2.85
CA VAL A 12 0.85 7.14 3.88
C VAL A 12 2.25 7.15 3.26
N THR A 13 3.14 8.01 3.74
CA THR A 13 4.54 7.96 3.33
C THR A 13 5.34 6.99 4.20
N ALA A 14 6.43 6.44 3.68
CA ALA A 14 7.37 5.62 4.43
C ALA A 14 7.85 6.33 5.71
N GLU A 15 8.18 7.61 5.61
CA GLU A 15 8.60 8.43 6.74
C GLU A 15 7.54 8.53 7.84
N GLN A 16 6.27 8.73 7.45
CA GLN A 16 5.15 8.77 8.39
C GLN A 16 4.91 7.41 9.04
N LEU A 17 5.07 6.33 8.29
CA LEU A 17 4.96 4.96 8.81
C LEU A 17 6.05 4.66 9.84
N ASP A 18 7.28 5.15 9.63
CA ASP A 18 8.36 4.99 10.59
C ASP A 18 8.17 5.85 11.84
N GLN A 19 7.74 7.11 11.68
CA GLN A 19 7.53 8.03 12.79
C GLN A 19 6.32 7.65 13.66
N GLU A 20 5.26 7.12 13.04
CA GLU A 20 3.98 6.85 13.70
C GLU A 20 3.58 5.37 13.64
N LYS A 21 4.58 4.47 13.63
CA LYS A 21 4.42 3.02 13.42
C LYS A 21 3.26 2.41 14.20
N ASN A 22 3.19 2.64 15.52
CA ASN A 22 2.15 2.06 16.35
C ASN A 22 0.75 2.51 15.91
N SER A 23 0.55 3.81 15.66
CA SER A 23 -0.75 4.33 15.24
C SER A 23 -1.16 3.83 13.86
N CYS A 24 -0.21 3.73 12.92
CA CYS A 24 -0.47 3.19 11.59
C CYS A 24 -0.83 1.69 11.68
N MET A 25 -0.10 0.90 12.46
CA MET A 25 -0.37 -0.53 12.64
C MET A 25 -1.71 -0.79 13.34
N GLU A 26 -2.09 0.05 14.32
CA GLU A 26 -3.40 -0.02 14.96
C GLU A 26 -4.54 0.23 13.96
N GLN A 27 -4.39 1.20 13.05
CA GLN A 27 -5.37 1.45 11.99
C GLN A 27 -5.44 0.33 10.97
N LEU A 28 -4.29 -0.20 10.57
CA LEU A 28 -4.22 -1.37 9.68
C LEU A 28 -4.87 -2.59 10.31
N SER A 29 -4.77 -2.76 11.62
CA SER A 29 -5.35 -3.89 12.35
C SER A 29 -6.81 -3.69 12.75
N GLY A 30 -7.36 -2.48 12.58
CA GLY A 30 -8.77 -2.19 12.90
C GLY A 30 -9.77 -2.87 11.97
N ASP A 31 -11.06 -2.73 12.24
CA ASP A 31 -12.11 -3.41 11.46
C ASP A 31 -12.31 -2.81 10.06
N GLN A 32 -11.89 -1.56 9.83
CA GLN A 32 -12.02 -0.91 8.53
C GLN A 32 -11.09 -1.58 7.50
N ALA A 33 -11.66 -1.96 6.37
CA ALA A 33 -10.92 -2.50 5.24
C ALA A 33 -10.78 -1.42 4.16
N PHE A 34 -9.54 -1.15 3.77
CA PHE A 34 -9.18 -0.17 2.75
C PHE A 34 -8.00 -0.70 1.95
N ASP A 35 -7.88 -0.26 0.70
CA ASP A 35 -6.68 -0.50 -0.11
C ASP A 35 -5.60 0.51 0.32
N LEU A 36 -4.32 0.17 0.21
CA LEU A 36 -3.25 0.98 0.77
C LEU A 36 -2.21 1.34 -0.27
N ILE A 37 -1.84 2.61 -0.27
CA ILE A 37 -0.74 3.17 -1.03
C ILE A 37 0.33 3.65 -0.05
N ILE A 38 1.55 3.13 -0.19
CA ILE A 38 2.72 3.56 0.59
C ILE A 38 3.67 4.30 -0.32
N ASP A 39 3.95 5.57 -0.01
CA ASP A 39 4.94 6.38 -0.72
C ASP A 39 6.35 6.14 -0.16
N CYS A 40 7.15 5.34 -0.88
CA CYS A 40 8.55 5.05 -0.59
C CYS A 40 9.52 5.84 -1.51
N THR A 41 9.07 6.91 -2.18
CA THR A 41 9.92 7.66 -3.13
C THR A 41 11.07 8.42 -2.45
N ASN A 42 10.90 8.83 -1.19
CA ASN A 42 11.89 9.59 -0.43
C ASN A 42 12.62 8.75 0.64
N SER A 43 12.03 7.64 1.06
CA SER A 43 12.58 6.74 2.07
C SER A 43 12.10 5.30 1.82
N LEU A 44 12.96 4.32 2.08
CA LEU A 44 12.62 2.91 1.97
C LEU A 44 12.26 2.36 3.36
N LEU A 45 11.15 1.62 3.42
CA LEU A 45 10.79 0.85 4.61
C LEU A 45 11.56 -0.47 4.64
N ASP A 46 11.77 -0.99 5.85
CA ASP A 46 12.26 -2.35 6.06
C ASP A 46 11.29 -3.35 5.39
N LEU A 47 11.84 -4.30 4.63
CA LEU A 47 11.07 -5.36 3.97
C LEU A 47 10.21 -6.14 4.96
N MET A 48 10.67 -6.41 6.19
CA MET A 48 9.86 -7.08 7.20
C MET A 48 8.61 -6.27 7.59
N VAL A 49 8.70 -4.94 7.58
CA VAL A 49 7.56 -4.07 7.87
C VAL A 49 6.58 -4.10 6.71
N LEU A 50 7.09 -4.00 5.46
CA LEU A 50 6.27 -4.12 4.27
C LEU A 50 5.54 -5.46 4.20
N GLU A 51 6.23 -6.58 4.46
CA GLU A 51 5.66 -7.94 4.49
C GLU A 51 4.53 -8.06 5.52
N ASN A 52 4.71 -7.48 6.71
CA ASN A 52 3.69 -7.48 7.74
C ASN A 52 2.44 -6.68 7.29
N ILE A 53 2.65 -5.48 6.75
CA ILE A 53 1.55 -4.64 6.24
C ILE A 53 0.83 -5.37 5.11
N LYS A 54 1.56 -5.98 4.18
CA LYS A 54 1.00 -6.78 3.09
C LYS A 54 0.10 -7.90 3.62
N ALA A 55 0.59 -8.68 4.58
CA ALA A 55 -0.19 -9.78 5.16
C ALA A 55 -1.50 -9.29 5.80
N ILE A 56 -1.48 -8.13 6.47
CA ILE A 56 -2.68 -7.53 7.06
C ILE A 56 -3.68 -7.11 5.98
N ILE A 57 -3.21 -6.40 4.95
CA ILE A 57 -4.05 -5.91 3.84
C ILE A 57 -4.64 -7.07 3.03
N ASP A 58 -3.82 -8.07 2.70
CA ASP A 58 -4.26 -9.27 1.98
C ASP A 58 -5.29 -10.07 2.79
N SER A 59 -5.14 -10.17 4.12
CA SER A 59 -6.12 -10.85 5.00
C SER A 59 -7.51 -10.22 4.97
N LYS A 60 -7.59 -8.94 4.60
CA LYS A 60 -8.83 -8.17 4.43
C LYS A 60 -9.34 -8.21 2.99
N GLY A 61 -8.68 -8.94 2.10
CA GLY A 61 -8.99 -8.97 0.67
C GLY A 61 -8.82 -7.61 0.01
N ARG A 62 -7.84 -6.82 0.45
CA ARG A 62 -7.51 -5.50 -0.10
C ARG A 62 -6.14 -5.55 -0.75
N THR A 63 -5.80 -4.49 -1.50
CA THR A 63 -4.60 -4.38 -2.31
C THR A 63 -3.64 -3.38 -1.69
N LEU A 64 -2.37 -3.77 -1.59
CA LEU A 64 -1.26 -2.88 -1.25
C LEU A 64 -0.50 -2.53 -2.52
N VAL A 65 -0.23 -1.24 -2.70
CA VAL A 65 0.64 -0.68 -3.75
C VAL A 65 1.74 0.15 -3.10
N VAL A 66 2.97 0.02 -3.60
CA VAL A 66 4.13 0.77 -3.11
C VAL A 66 4.63 1.70 -4.21
N LEU A 67 4.69 2.99 -3.92
CA LEU A 67 5.29 3.97 -4.84
C LEU A 67 6.81 3.98 -4.63
N VAL A 68 7.55 3.79 -5.71
CA VAL A 68 9.01 3.87 -5.74
C VAL A 68 9.44 4.68 -6.97
N LEU A 69 10.63 5.28 -6.95
CA LEU A 69 11.12 5.96 -8.15
C LEU A 69 11.34 4.95 -9.28
N LYS A 70 11.21 5.39 -10.54
CA LYS A 70 11.45 4.53 -11.72
C LYS A 70 12.81 3.84 -11.72
N SER A 71 13.82 4.46 -11.12
CA SER A 71 15.16 3.90 -10.94
C SER A 71 15.19 2.64 -10.07
N ASP A 72 14.23 2.51 -9.16
CA ASP A 72 14.23 1.50 -8.10
C ASP A 72 13.19 0.40 -8.34
N LEU A 73 12.35 0.54 -9.38
CA LEU A 73 11.31 -0.42 -9.75
C LEU A 73 11.86 -1.84 -9.94
N ASP A 74 12.95 -1.99 -10.69
CA ASP A 74 13.49 -3.31 -11.05
C ASP A 74 13.97 -4.12 -9.83
N SER A 75 14.31 -3.45 -8.73
CA SER A 75 14.81 -4.09 -7.51
C SER A 75 13.70 -4.64 -6.60
N LEU A 76 12.49 -4.10 -6.69
CA LEU A 76 11.35 -4.44 -5.82
C LEU A 76 10.20 -5.14 -6.57
N ALA A 77 10.14 -5.04 -7.90
CA ALA A 77 9.00 -5.45 -8.70
C ALA A 77 8.72 -6.96 -8.77
N MET A 78 9.65 -7.84 -8.39
CA MET A 78 9.44 -9.29 -8.57
C MET A 78 8.34 -9.86 -7.66
N ASP A 79 8.08 -9.26 -6.50
CA ASP A 79 7.12 -9.79 -5.51
C ASP A 79 6.08 -8.75 -5.03
N TRP A 80 6.16 -7.51 -5.54
CA TRP A 80 5.38 -6.37 -5.04
C TRP A 80 4.67 -5.60 -6.15
N ASN A 81 3.49 -5.09 -5.84
CA ASN A 81 2.78 -4.15 -6.70
C ASN A 81 3.46 -2.78 -6.59
N VAL A 82 4.49 -2.55 -7.40
CA VAL A 82 5.24 -1.29 -7.39
C VAL A 82 4.92 -0.45 -8.62
N VAL A 83 4.74 0.85 -8.38
CA VAL A 83 4.44 1.81 -9.43
C VAL A 83 5.19 3.13 -9.17
N PRO A 84 5.52 3.89 -10.22
CA PRO A 84 6.24 5.15 -10.09
C PRO A 84 5.40 6.35 -9.71
N THR A 85 4.07 6.29 -9.85
CA THR A 85 3.20 7.46 -9.66
C THR A 85 1.93 7.12 -8.88
N GLN A 86 1.36 8.14 -8.24
CA GLN A 86 0.09 8.05 -7.52
C GLN A 86 -1.07 7.68 -8.45
N GLU A 87 -1.07 8.20 -9.67
CA GLU A 87 -2.09 7.90 -10.68
C GLU A 87 -2.04 6.41 -11.06
N GLU A 88 -0.86 5.89 -11.35
CA GLU A 88 -0.68 4.46 -11.65
C GLU A 88 -1.07 3.57 -10.45
N ALA A 89 -0.86 4.03 -9.20
CA ALA A 89 -1.29 3.29 -8.02
C ALA A 89 -2.82 3.21 -7.89
N GLN A 90 -3.51 4.32 -8.18
CA GLN A 90 -4.97 4.38 -8.18
C GLN A 90 -5.56 3.53 -9.31
N ASP A 91 -4.98 3.59 -10.50
CA ASP A 91 -5.38 2.75 -11.64
C ASP A 91 -5.21 1.27 -11.33
N PHE A 92 -4.08 0.89 -10.70
CA PHE A 92 -3.80 -0.48 -10.29
C PHE A 92 -4.85 -0.99 -9.28
N ILE A 93 -5.13 -0.21 -8.23
CA ILE A 93 -6.15 -0.57 -7.23
C ILE A 93 -7.53 -0.71 -7.90
N SER A 94 -7.87 0.21 -8.80
CA SER A 94 -9.14 0.17 -9.53
C SER A 94 -9.27 -1.10 -10.38
N PHE A 95 -8.19 -1.50 -11.03
CA PHE A 95 -8.14 -2.72 -11.83
C PHE A 95 -8.25 -3.98 -10.97
N GLU A 96 -7.55 -4.05 -9.85
CA GLU A 96 -7.63 -5.17 -8.89
C GLU A 96 -9.03 -5.31 -8.28
N ARG A 97 -9.67 -4.19 -7.92
CA ARG A 97 -11.06 -4.18 -7.45
C ARG A 97 -12.00 -4.72 -8.53
N MET A 98 -11.84 -4.29 -9.78
CA MET A 98 -12.66 -4.79 -10.88
C MET A 98 -12.51 -6.30 -11.09
N GLN A 99 -11.29 -6.83 -11.02
CA GLN A 99 -11.06 -8.28 -11.11
C GLN A 99 -11.73 -9.04 -9.97
N ARG A 100 -11.59 -8.54 -8.74
CA ARG A 100 -12.21 -9.11 -7.53
C ARG A 100 -13.74 -9.13 -7.62
N ASP A 101 -14.34 -8.05 -8.11
CA ASP A 101 -15.78 -7.94 -8.33
C ASP A 101 -16.29 -8.94 -9.39
N LEU A 102 -15.43 -9.29 -10.35
CA LEU A 102 -15.68 -10.33 -11.34
C LEU A 102 -15.39 -11.75 -10.83
N GLY A 103 -14.86 -11.90 -9.61
CA GLY A 103 -14.58 -13.17 -8.97
C GLY A 103 -13.26 -13.83 -9.37
N PHE A 104 -12.30 -13.04 -9.88
CA PHE A 104 -10.93 -13.47 -10.15
C PHE A 104 -10.03 -13.29 -8.92
#